data_AF-B7GSY1-F1
#
_entry.id   AF-B7GSY1-F1
#
_cell.length_a   1.000
_cell.length_b   1.000
_cell.length_c   1.000
_cell.angle_alpha   90.00
_cell.angle_beta   90.00
_cell.angle_gamma   90.00
#
_symmetry.space_group_name_H-M   'P 1'
#
loop_
_entity.id
_entity.type
_entity.pdbx_description
1 polymer ?
#
loop_
_entity_poly.entity_id
_entity_poly.type
_entity_poly.pdbx_seq_one_letter_code
_entity_poly.pdbx_strand_id
1 'polypeptide(L)'
;MLAQQVPCAICDRPIDDAIAWLDPMSVEVDEIIPVSHGGSATDLRNLEKVHRCCNQLKSDKSLAWARQKVKGSPALKPTAVPFKSSDW
;
A
#
# COMPACT_ATOMS: atom_id res chain seq x y z
N MET A 1 14.83 0.48 26.63
CA MET A 1 15.16 0.35 25.19
C MET A 1 14.10 1.12 24.42
N LEU A 2 14.49 2.12 23.63
CA LEU A 2 13.55 2.77 22.70
C LEU A 2 13.27 1.77 21.58
N ALA A 3 12.05 1.23 21.52
CA ALA A 3 11.61 0.45 20.37
C ALA A 3 11.74 1.37 19.14
N GLN A 4 12.67 1.06 18.24
CA GLN A 4 12.80 1.79 16.99
C GLN A 4 11.47 1.64 16.25
N GLN A 5 10.74 2.74 16.09
CA GLN A 5 9.53 2.76 15.30
C GLN A 5 9.90 2.39 13.87
N VAL A 6 9.50 1.18 13.46
CA VAL A 6 9.70 0.72 12.09
C VAL A 6 8.76 1.53 11.20
N PRO A 7 9.27 2.26 10.20
CA PRO A 7 8.40 2.98 9.28
C PRO A 7 7.62 2.01 8.40
N CYS A 8 6.46 2.43 7.93
CA CYS A 8 5.66 1.66 6.98
C CYS A 8 6.42 1.47 5.67
N ALA A 9 6.56 0.22 5.23
CA ALA A 9 7.35 -0.12 4.04
C ALA A 9 6.80 0.44 2.71
N ILE A 10 5.54 0.91 2.69
CA ILE A 10 4.88 1.48 1.51
C ILE A 10 4.95 3.01 1.49
N CYS A 11 4.61 3.67 2.61
CA CYS A 11 4.45 5.12 2.68
C CYS A 11 5.60 5.84 3.40
N ASP A 12 6.54 5.10 3.98
CA ASP A 12 7.70 5.58 4.74
C ASP A 12 7.34 6.43 6.00
N ARG A 13 6.07 6.47 6.41
CA ARG A 13 5.62 7.16 7.64
C ARG A 13 5.79 6.26 8.87
N PRO A 14 6.02 6.84 10.06
CA PRO A 14 6.07 6.05 11.29
C PRO A 14 4.75 5.31 11.54
N ILE A 15 4.85 4.11 12.07
CA ILE A 15 3.71 3.33 12.55
C ILE A 15 3.61 3.57 14.06
N ASP A 16 2.40 3.88 14.51
CA ASP A 16 2.07 3.96 15.92
C ASP A 16 1.37 2.65 16.33
N ASP A 17 2.10 1.79 17.04
CA ASP A 17 1.60 0.50 17.53
C ASP A 17 0.51 0.67 18.62
N ALA A 18 0.27 1.88 19.13
CA ALA A 18 -0.81 2.16 20.09
C ALA A 18 -2.18 2.35 19.42
N ILE A 19 -2.21 2.52 18.09
CA ILE A 19 -3.46 2.69 17.35
C ILE A 19 -4.24 1.37 17.37
N ALA A 20 -5.50 1.46 17.81
CA ALA A 20 -6.38 0.30 17.91
C ALA A 20 -6.68 -0.33 16.54
N TRP A 21 -6.91 -1.63 16.58
CA TRP A 21 -7.37 -2.41 15.42
C TRP A 21 -8.62 -1.78 14.79
N LEU A 22 -8.70 -1.85 13.45
CA LEU A 22 -9.70 -1.22 12.56
C LEU A 22 -9.40 0.22 12.12
N ASP A 23 -8.46 0.93 12.73
CA ASP A 23 -8.06 2.24 12.22
C ASP A 23 -7.26 2.10 10.91
N PRO A 24 -7.46 2.97 9.90
CA PRO A 24 -6.65 2.96 8.68
C PRO A 24 -5.14 3.07 8.90
N MET A 25 -4.71 3.72 9.99
CA MET A 25 -3.33 3.91 10.42
C MET A 25 -2.86 2.84 11.43
N SER A 26 -3.71 1.86 11.76
CA SER A 26 -3.29 0.71 12.57
C SER A 26 -2.24 -0.14 11.83
N VAL A 27 -1.40 -0.82 12.60
CA VAL A 27 -0.38 -1.72 12.08
C VAL A 27 -0.98 -3.00 11.53
N GLU A 28 -0.55 -3.41 10.34
CA GLU A 28 -0.79 -4.73 9.76
C GLU A 28 0.53 -5.30 9.22
N VAL A 29 0.60 -6.62 9.10
CA VAL A 29 1.72 -7.32 8.45
C VAL A 29 1.34 -7.55 6.99
N ASP A 30 2.19 -7.09 6.07
CA ASP A 30 2.02 -7.27 4.62
C ASP A 30 3.07 -8.24 4.07
N GLU A 31 2.66 -8.97 3.04
CA GLU A 31 3.52 -9.86 2.28
C GLU A 31 4.20 -9.08 1.15
N ILE A 32 5.54 -9.00 1.15
CA ILE A 32 6.30 -8.32 0.09
C ILE A 32 5.91 -8.87 -1.29
N ILE A 33 5.91 -10.19 -1.41
CA ILE A 33 5.37 -10.95 -2.52
C ILE A 33 4.07 -11.61 -2.04
N PRO A 34 2.91 -11.27 -2.61
CA PRO A 34 1.65 -11.92 -2.26
C PRO A 34 1.71 -13.43 -2.49
N VAL A 35 1.06 -14.22 -1.62
CA VAL A 35 0.92 -15.67 -1.81
C VAL A 35 0.33 -16.04 -3.16
N SER A 36 -0.60 -15.24 -3.69
CA SER A 36 -1.18 -15.42 -5.04
C SER A 36 -0.14 -15.37 -6.16
N HIS A 37 1.01 -14.74 -5.91
CA HIS A 37 2.15 -14.62 -6.83
C HIS A 37 3.31 -15.56 -6.46
N GLY A 38 3.10 -16.52 -5.56
CA GLY A 38 4.11 -17.50 -5.14
C GLY A 38 4.96 -17.07 -3.94
N GLY A 39 4.54 -16.04 -3.21
CA GLY A 39 5.15 -15.66 -1.92
C GLY A 39 4.81 -16.63 -0.79
N SER A 40 5.56 -16.53 0.31
CA SER A 40 5.30 -17.31 1.54
C SER A 40 4.70 -16.42 2.62
N ALA A 41 3.55 -16.80 3.17
CA ALA A 41 2.92 -16.12 4.30
C ALA A 41 3.66 -16.32 5.64
N THR A 42 4.62 -17.24 5.69
CA THR A 42 5.32 -17.63 6.93
C THR A 42 6.80 -17.29 6.93
N ASP A 43 7.38 -16.93 5.78
CA ASP A 43 8.77 -16.49 5.73
C ASP A 43 8.87 -15.06 6.26
N LEU A 44 9.52 -14.88 7.40
CA LEU A 44 9.77 -13.56 8.00
C LEU A 44 10.50 -12.59 7.06
N ARG A 45 11.22 -13.10 6.05
CA ARG A 45 11.86 -12.26 5.02
C ARG A 45 10.88 -11.73 3.98
N ASN A 46 9.69 -12.33 3.86
CA ASN A 46 8.62 -11.89 2.99
C ASN A 46 7.56 -11.06 3.75
N LEU A 47 7.76 -10.77 5.04
CA LEU A 47 6.80 -10.03 5.85
C LEU A 47 7.37 -8.65 6.24
N GLU A 48 6.57 -7.61 6.03
CA GLU A 48 6.91 -6.24 6.41
C GLU A 48 5.79 -5.58 7.22
N LYS A 49 6.16 -4.60 8.06
CA LYS A 49 5.18 -3.78 8.79
C LYS A 49 4.67 -2.66 7.89
N VAL A 50 3.35 -2.56 7.77
CA VAL A 50 2.68 -1.49 7.02
C VAL A 50 1.47 -0.97 7.80
N HIS A 51 0.93 0.16 7.36
CA HIS A 51 -0.41 0.58 7.80
C HIS A 51 -1.48 -0.27 7.12
N ARG A 52 -2.58 -0.52 7.82
CA ARG A 52 -3.78 -1.18 7.29
C ARG A 52 -4.28 -0.58 5.97
N CYS A 53 -4.34 0.75 5.86
CA CYS A 53 -4.74 1.41 4.62
C CYS A 53 -3.75 1.19 3.46
N CYS A 54 -2.46 1.09 3.77
CA CYS A 54 -1.42 0.84 2.77
C CYS A 54 -1.46 -0.63 2.30
N ASN A 55 -1.71 -1.56 3.21
CA ASN A 55 -1.92 -2.97 2.90
C ASN A 55 -3.13 -3.15 1.96
N GLN A 56 -4.27 -2.55 2.32
CA GLN A 56 -5.50 -2.60 1.49
C GLN A 56 -5.30 -1.94 0.12
N LEU A 57 -4.54 -0.84 0.05
CA LEU A 57 -4.19 -0.20 -1.21
C LEU A 57 -3.38 -1.16 -2.10
N LYS A 58 -2.36 -1.82 -1.53
CA LYS A 58 -1.50 -2.76 -2.24
C LYS A 58 -2.28 -3.98 -2.71
N SER A 59 -3.06 -4.62 -1.84
CA SER A 59 -3.83 -5.83 -2.15
C SER A 59 -2.93 -6.89 -2.83
N ASP A 60 -3.34 -7.39 -4.00
CA ASP A 60 -2.59 -8.34 -4.83
C ASP A 60 -1.44 -7.75 -5.65
N LYS A 61 -1.16 -6.44 -5.51
CA LYS A 61 -0.21 -5.73 -6.38
C LYS A 61 1.19 -5.77 -5.83
N SER A 62 2.14 -5.46 -6.71
CA SER A 62 3.55 -5.37 -6.33
C SER A 62 3.80 -4.21 -5.38
N LEU A 63 4.79 -4.38 -4.50
CA LEU A 63 5.20 -3.34 -3.56
C LEU A 63 5.67 -2.07 -4.28
N ALA A 64 6.32 -2.21 -5.45
CA ALA A 64 6.70 -1.09 -6.30
C ALA A 64 5.49 -0.26 -6.77
N TRP A 65 4.41 -0.92 -7.18
CA TRP A 65 3.16 -0.26 -7.56
C TRP A 65 2.56 0.51 -6.37
N ALA A 66 2.52 -0.11 -5.18
CA ALA A 66 1.96 0.52 -3.99
C ALA A 66 2.75 1.76 -3.56
N ARG A 67 4.09 1.67 -3.55
CA ARG A 67 4.98 2.81 -3.29
C ARG A 67 4.77 3.94 -4.30
N GLN A 68 4.65 3.61 -5.58
CA GLN A 68 4.36 4.60 -6.61
C GLN A 68 2.99 5.25 -6.42
N LYS A 69 1.97 4.50 -6.02
CA LYS A 69 0.62 5.03 -5.83
C LYS A 69 0.52 5.98 -4.62
N VAL A 70 1.24 5.69 -3.54
CA VAL A 70 1.28 6.54 -2.34
C VAL A 70 2.15 7.79 -2.55
N LYS A 71 3.32 7.65 -3.18
CA LYS A 71 4.22 8.79 -3.47
C LYS A 71 3.74 9.62 -4.66
N GLY A 72 3.08 8.94 -5.60
CA GLY A 72 2.58 9.48 -6.85
C GLY A 72 1.07 9.64 -6.80
N SER A 73 0.65 10.82 -6.36
CA SER A 73 -0.34 11.54 -7.15
C SER A 73 0.41 12.33 -8.23
N PRO A 74 0.81 11.76 -9.39
CA PRO A 74 0.89 12.61 -10.55
C PRO A 74 -0.55 13.01 -10.84
N ALA A 75 -0.85 14.31 -10.80
CA ALA A 75 -2.10 14.85 -11.29
C ALA A 75 -2.48 14.10 -12.56
N LEU A 76 -3.62 13.38 -12.53
CA LEU A 76 -4.23 12.85 -13.74
C LEU A 76 -4.32 14.05 -14.69
N LYS A 77 -3.46 14.10 -15.71
CA LYS A 77 -3.68 15.03 -16.82
C LYS A 77 -5.03 14.59 -17.37
N PRO A 78 -6.08 15.43 -17.36
CA PRO A 78 -7.34 15.07 -17.98
C PRO A 78 -7.01 14.87 -19.45
N THR A 79 -6.88 13.61 -19.89
CA THR A 79 -6.86 13.33 -21.32
C THR A 79 -8.26 13.69 -21.77
N ALA A 80 -8.39 14.87 -22.37
CA ALA A 80 -9.60 15.34 -23.03
C ALA A 80 -9.91 14.34 -24.15
N VAL A 81 -10.66 13.29 -23.82
CA VAL A 81 -11.27 12.43 -24.82
C VAL A 81 -12.40 13.27 -25.41
N PRO A 82 -12.36 13.65 -26.69
CA PRO A 82 -13.46 14.39 -27.28
C PRO A 82 -14.69 13.47 -27.29
N PHE A 83 -15.72 13.86 -26.55
CA PHE A 83 -17.02 13.20 -26.61
C PHE A 83 -17.58 13.42 -28.01
N LYS A 84 -17.51 12.39 -28.85
CA LYS A 84 -18.14 12.40 -30.16
C LYS A 84 -19.59 12.00 -29.95
N SER A 85 -20.49 12.97 -29.82
CA SER A 85 -21.93 12.71 -29.93
C SER A 85 -22.22 12.25 -31.36
N SER A 86 -22.74 11.04 -31.51
CA SER A 86 -23.35 10.63 -32.78
C SER A 86 -24.75 11.20 -32.84
N ASP A 87 -25.02 12.06 -33.82
CA ASP A 87 -26.36 12.51 -34.16
C ASP A 87 -27.12 11.34 -34.80
N TRP A 88 -28.20 10.92 -34.15
CA TRP A 88 -29.26 10.07 -34.71
C TRP A 88 -30.44 10.94 -35.10
#